data_AF-X1N017-F1
#
_entry.id   AF-X1N017-F1
#
_cell.length_a   1.000
_cell.length_b   1.000
_cell.length_c   1.000
_cell.angle_alpha   90.00
_cell.angle_beta   90.00
_cell.angle_gamma   90.00
#
_symmetry.space_group_name_H-M   'P 1'
#
loop_
_entity.id
_entity.type
_entity.pdbx_description
1 polymer ?
#
loop_
_entity_poly.entity_id
_entity_poly.type
_entity_poly.pdbx_seq_one_letter_code
_entity_poly.pdbx_strand_id
1 'polypeptide(L)'
;MLLTAVDKDYLLKEGQFLIKSCAKFEPEQKFYLYLVNAEKDLDEEIKKWHPNIIIEHAEFSYDPEKWRGLMCSARSIPLESVLTSYKEPTIYLDSDILLMGHLTELFEQLKDNDVMIRLRSELKLKGPAGTEHSAKFNSGVIAV
;
A
#
# COMPACT_ATOMS: atom_id res chain seq x y z
N MET A 1 4.42 1.72 -10.80
CA MET A 1 4.57 0.68 -9.76
C MET A 1 3.37 0.66 -8.84
N LEU A 2 2.95 -0.52 -8.39
CA LEU A 2 1.98 -0.71 -7.31
C LEU A 2 2.70 -1.10 -6.03
N LEU A 3 2.21 -0.66 -4.88
CA LEU A 3 2.84 -0.92 -3.59
C LEU A 3 1.77 -1.28 -2.55
N THR A 4 2.06 -2.28 -1.71
CA THR A 4 1.33 -2.50 -0.46
C THR A 4 2.28 -2.95 0.65
N ALA A 5 1.86 -2.74 1.90
CA ALA A 5 2.59 -3.17 3.08
C ALA A 5 1.66 -3.96 4.00
N VAL A 6 2.02 -5.20 4.32
CA VAL A 6 1.18 -6.11 5.12
C VAL A 6 2.04 -6.93 6.08
N ASP A 7 1.45 -7.37 7.17
CA ASP A 7 2.04 -8.41 8.02
C ASP A 7 1.47 -9.80 7.70
N LYS A 8 1.94 -10.81 8.42
CA LYS A 8 1.49 -12.20 8.30
C LYS A 8 -0.02 -12.39 8.53
N ASP A 9 -0.64 -11.60 9.42
CA ASP A 9 -2.03 -11.77 9.81
C ASP A 9 -3.01 -11.29 8.72
N TYR A 10 -2.60 -10.28 7.95
CA TYR A 10 -3.37 -9.69 6.86
C TYR A 10 -3.03 -10.27 5.49
N LEU A 11 -1.83 -10.83 5.30
CA LEU A 11 -1.35 -11.33 4.00
C LEU A 11 -2.34 -12.31 3.33
N LEU A 12 -2.79 -13.34 4.04
CA LEU A 12 -3.68 -14.36 3.47
C LEU A 12 -5.16 -13.98 3.46
N LYS A 13 -5.55 -12.94 4.20
CA LYS A 13 -6.96 -12.52 4.33
C LYS A 13 -7.34 -11.38 3.41
N GLU A 14 -6.41 -10.44 3.19
CA GLU A 14 -6.65 -9.19 2.49
C GLU A 14 -5.60 -8.99 1.40
N GLY A 15 -4.32 -9.05 1.76
CA GLY A 15 -3.20 -8.83 0.83
C GLY A 15 -3.27 -9.73 -0.40
N GLN A 16 -3.62 -11.01 -0.24
CA GLN A 16 -3.78 -11.94 -1.35
C GLN A 16 -4.83 -11.46 -2.38
N PHE A 17 -5.98 -10.96 -1.92
CA PHE A 17 -7.04 -10.49 -2.82
C PHE A 17 -6.64 -9.22 -3.53
N LEU A 18 -6.02 -8.28 -2.82
CA LEU A 18 -5.44 -7.07 -3.42
C LEU A 18 -4.46 -7.44 -4.53
N ILE A 19 -3.43 -8.25 -4.21
CA ILE A 19 -2.35 -8.63 -5.15
C ILE A 19 -2.95 -9.29 -6.41
N LYS A 20 -3.88 -10.23 -6.23
CA LYS A 20 -4.54 -10.91 -7.36
C LYS A 20 -5.41 -9.97 -8.18
N SER A 21 -6.09 -9.02 -7.55
CA SER A 21 -6.88 -8.01 -8.28
C SER A 21 -5.98 -7.06 -9.09
N CYS A 22 -4.82 -6.68 -8.54
CA CYS A 22 -3.80 -5.94 -9.26
C CYS A 22 -3.23 -6.74 -10.42
N ALA A 23 -2.95 -8.04 -10.26
CA ALA A 23 -2.48 -8.89 -11.34
C ALA A 23 -3.51 -9.01 -12.48
N LYS A 24 -4.80 -8.93 -12.15
CA LYS A 24 -5.88 -8.97 -13.14
C LYS A 24 -5.97 -7.69 -13.98
N PHE A 25 -5.86 -6.52 -13.35
CA PHE A 25 -6.09 -5.24 -14.02
C PHE A 25 -4.80 -4.53 -14.45
N GLU A 26 -3.66 -4.81 -13.82
CA GLU A 26 -2.37 -4.17 -14.07
C GLU A 26 -1.23 -5.20 -14.13
N PRO A 27 -1.33 -6.28 -14.94
CA PRO A 27 -0.36 -7.37 -14.95
C PRO A 27 1.07 -6.91 -15.30
N GLU A 28 1.19 -5.90 -16.14
CA GLU A 28 2.48 -5.37 -16.61
C GLU A 28 3.17 -4.47 -15.58
N GLN A 29 2.43 -4.00 -14.55
CA GLN A 29 3.02 -3.16 -13.51
C GLN A 29 3.86 -4.01 -12.57
N LYS A 30 5.00 -3.48 -12.11
CA LYS A 30 5.69 -4.04 -10.95
C LYS A 30 4.80 -3.91 -9.72
N PHE A 31 4.68 -4.97 -8.94
CA PHE A 31 3.97 -4.97 -7.66
C PHE A 31 4.98 -5.14 -6.53
N TYR A 32 5.17 -4.12 -5.72
CA TYR A 32 6.04 -4.17 -4.55
C TYR A 32 5.22 -4.57 -3.32
N LEU A 33 5.60 -5.69 -2.70
CA LEU A 33 5.00 -6.20 -1.48
C LEU A 33 6.01 -6.06 -0.35
N TYR A 34 5.72 -5.19 0.59
CA TYR A 34 6.50 -5.01 1.81
C TYR A 34 5.91 -5.85 2.94
N LEU A 35 6.58 -6.95 3.29
CA LEU A 35 6.16 -7.90 4.30
C LEU A 35 6.80 -7.60 5.65
N VAL A 36 5.99 -7.22 6.64
CA VAL A 36 6.47 -6.90 7.98
C VAL A 36 6.28 -8.08 8.91
N ASN A 37 7.37 -8.51 9.57
CA ASN A 37 7.38 -9.62 10.52
C ASN A 37 6.76 -10.92 9.96
N ALA A 38 6.87 -11.13 8.65
CA ALA A 38 6.40 -12.34 7.98
C ALA A 38 7.58 -13.26 7.62
N GLU A 39 7.34 -14.56 7.78
CA GLU A 39 8.26 -15.61 7.39
C GLU A 39 8.37 -15.72 5.85
N LYS A 40 9.48 -16.27 5.36
CA LYS A 40 9.77 -16.42 3.91
C LYS A 40 9.22 -17.71 3.29
N ASP A 41 8.53 -18.54 4.09
CA ASP A 41 8.02 -19.83 3.66
C ASP A 41 6.92 -19.72 2.59
N LEU A 42 6.26 -18.56 2.52
CA LEU A 42 5.20 -18.28 1.56
C LEU A 42 5.68 -17.59 0.27
N ASP A 43 6.94 -17.17 0.15
CA ASP A 43 7.43 -16.36 -0.97
C ASP A 43 7.15 -16.99 -2.34
N GLU A 44 7.39 -18.29 -2.46
CA GLU A 44 7.15 -19.03 -3.70
C GLU A 44 5.67 -19.14 -4.07
N GLU A 45 4.78 -19.12 -3.07
CA GLU A 45 3.33 -19.06 -3.31
C GLU A 45 2.88 -17.65 -3.69
N ILE A 46 3.40 -16.64 -2.99
CA ILE A 46 3.12 -15.22 -3.25
C ILE A 46 3.54 -14.83 -4.68
N LYS A 47 4.70 -15.31 -5.14
CA LYS A 47 5.19 -15.10 -6.52
C LYS A 47 4.22 -15.58 -7.60
N LYS A 48 3.31 -16.51 -7.29
CA LYS A 48 2.27 -16.97 -8.23
C LYS A 48 1.07 -16.03 -8.30
N TRP A 49 0.91 -15.11 -7.35
CA TRP A 49 -0.27 -14.25 -7.27
C TRP A 49 -0.19 -13.05 -8.22
N HIS A 50 1.02 -12.62 -8.60
CA HIS A 50 1.24 -11.51 -9.52
C HIS A 50 2.53 -11.73 -10.33
N PRO A 51 2.51 -11.60 -11.67
CA PRO A 51 3.64 -11.97 -12.54
C PRO A 51 4.91 -11.14 -12.28
N ASN A 52 4.75 -9.87 -11.91
CA ASN A 52 5.85 -8.92 -11.67
C ASN A 52 5.98 -8.50 -10.20
N ILE A 53 5.80 -9.44 -9.26
CA ILE A 53 5.90 -9.13 -7.83
C ILE A 53 7.34 -9.08 -7.31
N ILE A 54 7.62 -8.10 -6.46
CA ILE A 54 8.87 -7.89 -5.75
C ILE A 54 8.52 -7.97 -4.26
N ILE A 55 9.16 -8.88 -3.54
CA ILE A 55 8.90 -9.12 -2.12
C ILE A 55 10.08 -8.58 -1.31
N GLU A 56 9.81 -7.69 -0.37
CA GLU A 56 10.78 -7.22 0.61
C GLU A 56 10.32 -7.59 2.02
N HIS A 57 11.18 -8.25 2.79
CA HIS A 57 10.91 -8.55 4.19
C HIS A 57 11.55 -7.51 5.08
N ALA A 58 10.81 -7.08 6.07
CA ALA A 58 11.31 -6.22 7.12
C ALA A 58 10.93 -6.75 8.49
N GLU A 59 11.90 -6.71 9.40
CA GLU A 59 11.68 -6.99 10.81
C GLU A 59 11.52 -5.67 11.55
N PHE A 60 10.35 -5.49 12.18
CA PHE A 60 10.06 -4.35 13.04
C PHE A 60 9.74 -4.84 14.44
N SER A 61 10.53 -4.38 15.39
CA SER A 61 10.19 -4.53 16.80
C SER A 61 9.08 -3.55 17.15
N TYR A 62 7.89 -4.07 17.41
CA TYR A 62 6.78 -3.28 17.93
C TYR A 62 5.95 -4.10 18.92
N ASP A 63 5.20 -3.39 19.76
CA ASP A 63 4.22 -3.99 20.69
C ASP A 63 2.85 -4.03 19.99
N PRO A 64 2.36 -5.20 19.55
CA PRO A 64 1.12 -5.31 18.79
C PRO A 64 -0.12 -4.89 19.60
N GLU A 65 -0.06 -4.98 20.93
CA GLU A 65 -1.16 -4.57 21.80
C GLU A 65 -1.28 -3.05 21.90
N LYS A 66 -0.16 -2.34 21.79
CA LYS A 66 -0.10 -0.87 21.89
C LYS A 66 -0.13 -0.17 20.53
N TRP A 67 0.28 -0.84 19.46
CA TRP A 67 0.45 -0.26 18.12
C TRP A 67 -0.49 -0.92 17.12
N ARG A 68 -1.81 -0.81 17.37
CA ARG A 68 -2.83 -1.11 16.36
C ARG A 68 -2.67 -0.13 15.20
N GLY A 69 -2.28 -0.63 14.04
CA GLY A 69 -2.06 0.20 12.85
C GLY A 69 -0.60 0.61 12.63
N LEU A 70 0.39 -0.17 13.08
CA LEU A 70 1.77 0.03 12.64
C LEU A 70 1.85 0.14 11.12
N MET A 71 1.10 -0.67 10.36
CA MET A 71 1.11 -0.60 8.89
C MET A 71 0.61 0.76 8.36
N CYS A 72 -0.31 1.42 9.08
CA CYS A 72 -0.72 2.78 8.76
C CYS A 72 0.39 3.81 8.97
N SER A 73 1.21 3.63 10.00
CA SER A 73 2.34 4.53 10.30
C SER A 73 3.61 4.18 9.54
N ALA A 74 3.82 2.91 9.21
CA ALA A 74 5.01 2.38 8.57
C ALA A 74 4.99 2.54 7.05
N ARG A 75 3.86 2.91 6.42
CA ARG A 75 3.73 3.10 4.96
C ARG A 75 4.73 4.07 4.34
N SER A 76 5.23 5.04 5.11
CA SER A 76 6.27 5.95 4.63
C SER A 76 7.58 5.23 4.31
N ILE A 77 7.90 4.15 5.03
CA ILE A 77 9.13 3.39 4.86
C ILE A 77 9.17 2.66 3.50
N PRO A 78 8.18 1.83 3.12
CA PRO A 78 8.18 1.21 1.81
C PRO A 78 7.97 2.22 0.69
N LEU A 79 7.23 3.32 0.93
CA LEU A 79 7.12 4.41 -0.05
C LEU A 79 8.50 5.04 -0.34
N GLU A 80 9.24 5.41 0.70
CA GLU A 80 10.59 5.94 0.56
C GLU A 80 11.53 4.94 -0.11
N SER A 81 11.50 3.67 0.31
CA SER A 81 12.30 2.59 -0.30
C SER A 81 12.04 2.48 -1.81
N VAL A 82 10.77 2.47 -2.21
CA VAL A 82 10.39 2.36 -3.62
C VAL A 82 10.81 3.61 -4.42
N LEU A 83 10.51 4.80 -3.90
CA LEU A 83 10.82 6.07 -4.58
C LEU A 83 12.33 6.26 -4.75
N THR A 84 13.14 5.87 -3.76
CA THR A 84 14.60 5.98 -3.82
C THR A 84 15.22 4.92 -4.72
N SER A 85 14.73 3.68 -4.66
CA SER A 85 15.32 2.53 -5.38
C SER A 85 14.91 2.46 -6.84
N TYR A 86 13.62 2.67 -7.14
CA TYR A 86 13.07 2.48 -8.48
C TYR A 86 12.85 3.78 -9.24
N LYS A 87 12.61 4.90 -8.53
CA LYS A 87 12.38 6.23 -9.15
C LYS A 87 11.27 6.19 -10.20
N GLU A 88 10.22 5.41 -9.94
CA GLU A 88 9.06 5.26 -10.80
C GLU A 88 7.80 5.78 -10.07
N PRO A 89 6.81 6.34 -10.80
CA PRO A 89 5.52 6.69 -10.25
C PRO A 89 4.88 5.47 -9.56
N THR A 90 4.42 5.64 -8.33
CA THR A 90 4.03 4.59 -7.41
C THR A 90 2.66 4.86 -6.81
N ILE A 91 1.79 3.85 -6.85
CA ILE A 91 0.48 3.89 -6.18
C ILE A 91 0.52 2.91 -5.02
N TYR A 92 0.52 3.44 -3.81
CA TYR A 92 0.31 2.69 -2.58
C TYR A 92 -1.18 2.36 -2.40
N LEU A 93 -1.46 1.11 -2.04
CA LEU A 93 -2.79 0.56 -1.77
C LEU A 93 -2.77 -0.17 -0.43
N ASP A 94 -3.67 0.20 0.49
CA ASP A 94 -3.91 -0.56 1.72
C ASP A 94 -4.39 -1.99 1.40
N SER A 95 -4.09 -2.96 2.28
CA SER A 95 -4.35 -4.39 2.05
C SER A 95 -5.83 -4.73 1.82
N ASP A 96 -6.72 -3.95 2.41
CA ASP A 96 -8.18 -4.12 2.34
C ASP A 96 -8.80 -3.56 1.05
N ILE A 97 -7.98 -3.01 0.15
CA ILE A 97 -8.43 -2.52 -1.14
C ILE A 97 -8.58 -3.68 -2.13
N LEU A 98 -9.65 -3.60 -2.92
CA LEU A 98 -9.85 -4.44 -4.10
C LEU A 98 -9.84 -3.57 -5.35
N LEU A 99 -8.91 -3.85 -6.27
CA LEU A 99 -8.88 -3.15 -7.55
C LEU A 99 -10.01 -3.68 -8.45
N MET A 100 -10.79 -2.78 -9.03
CA MET A 100 -11.98 -3.11 -9.83
C MET A 100 -11.87 -2.66 -11.30
N GLY A 101 -10.73 -2.10 -11.69
CA GLY A 101 -10.48 -1.57 -13.03
C GLY A 101 -9.03 -1.14 -13.22
N HIS A 102 -8.70 -0.69 -14.43
CA HIS A 102 -7.36 -0.19 -14.75
C HIS A 102 -7.06 1.15 -14.03
N LEU A 103 -5.80 1.35 -13.67
CA LEU A 103 -5.24 2.56 -13.04
C LEU A 103 -4.46 3.43 -14.04
N THR A 104 -4.52 3.13 -15.34
CA THR A 104 -3.79 3.85 -16.39
C THR A 104 -3.97 5.37 -16.33
N GLU A 105 -5.21 5.84 -16.13
CA GLU A 105 -5.50 7.27 -16.02
C GLU A 105 -4.84 7.90 -14.78
N LEU A 106 -4.82 7.17 -13.66
CA LEU A 106 -4.20 7.63 -12.42
C LEU A 106 -2.67 7.73 -12.57
N PHE A 107 -2.03 6.76 -13.22
CA PHE A 107 -0.61 6.84 -13.56
C PHE A 107 -0.28 7.99 -14.52
N GLU A 108 -1.18 8.30 -15.46
CA GLU A 108 -0.99 9.44 -16.36
C GLU A 108 -1.05 10.76 -15.59
N GLN A 109 -2.07 10.94 -14.74
CA GLN A 109 -2.22 12.13 -13.90
C GLN A 109 -1.03 12.32 -12.96
N LEU A 110 -0.45 11.23 -12.47
CA LEU A 110 0.71 11.27 -11.56
C LEU A 110 1.98 11.82 -12.22
N LYS A 111 2.08 11.85 -13.56
CA LYS A 111 3.23 12.48 -14.25
C LYS A 111 3.30 13.99 -14.03
N ASP A 112 2.15 14.61 -13.77
CA ASP A 112 2.02 16.06 -13.59
C ASP A 112 1.85 16.47 -12.13
N ASN A 113 1.88 15.51 -11.19
CA ASN A 113 1.60 15.75 -9.77
C ASN A 113 2.60 15.02 -8.87
N ASP A 114 3.16 15.70 -7.87
CA ASP A 114 4.09 15.06 -6.93
C ASP A 114 3.41 14.07 -5.98
N VAL A 115 2.15 14.34 -5.61
CA VAL A 115 1.35 13.52 -4.68
C VAL A 115 -0.13 13.66 -5.01
N MET A 116 -0.84 12.54 -5.07
CA MET A 116 -2.30 12.49 -5.16
C MET A 116 -2.89 11.62 -4.05
N ILE A 117 -3.92 12.14 -3.40
CA ILE A 117 -4.63 11.49 -2.29
C ILE A 117 -6.14 11.70 -2.42
N ARG A 118 -6.93 10.74 -1.97
CA ARG A 118 -8.40 10.84 -2.06
C ARG A 118 -8.95 11.73 -0.95
N LEU A 119 -9.63 12.81 -1.33
CA LEU A 119 -10.39 13.66 -0.41
C LEU A 119 -11.71 13.00 0.01
N ARG A 120 -11.99 13.04 1.30
CA ARG A 120 -13.22 12.63 2.00
C ARG A 120 -13.84 13.83 2.69
N SER A 121 -14.42 14.72 1.89
CA SER A 121 -14.95 16.01 2.36
C SER A 121 -16.08 15.85 3.38
N GLU A 122 -16.77 14.71 3.39
CA GLU A 122 -17.88 14.37 4.27
C GLU A 122 -17.43 14.10 5.72
N LEU A 123 -16.17 13.72 5.95
CA LEU A 123 -15.69 13.39 7.29
C LEU A 123 -15.50 14.63 8.16
N LYS A 124 -16.09 14.56 9.37
CA LYS A 124 -15.95 15.57 10.43
C LYS A 124 -15.38 14.92 11.68
N LEU A 125 -14.08 14.64 11.64
CA LEU A 125 -13.33 14.13 12.79
C LEU A 125 -12.47 15.25 13.39
N LYS A 126 -12.35 15.27 14.71
CA LYS A 126 -11.39 16.14 15.40
C LYS A 126 -10.02 15.49 15.40
N GLY A 127 -9.00 16.27 15.11
CA GLY A 127 -7.61 15.79 15.10
C GLY A 127 -7.05 15.64 16.51
N PRO A 128 -5.86 15.05 16.63
CA PRO A 128 -5.16 14.93 17.91
C PRO A 128 -4.86 16.29 18.57
N ALA A 129 -4.76 17.37 17.78
CA ALA A 129 -4.63 18.75 18.27
C ALA A 129 -5.97 19.49 18.43
N GLY A 130 -7.11 18.79 18.36
CA GLY A 130 -8.45 19.40 18.43
C GLY A 130 -8.90 20.10 17.14
N THR A 131 -8.11 20.03 16.08
CA THR A 131 -8.41 20.61 14.76
C THR A 131 -9.67 19.99 14.16
N GLU A 132 -10.64 20.82 13.80
CA GLU A 132 -11.81 20.36 13.05
C GLU A 132 -11.40 19.85 11.67
N HIS A 133 -12.18 18.93 11.09
CA HIS A 133 -11.93 18.40 9.74
C HIS A 133 -10.62 17.61 9.56
N SER A 134 -10.15 16.96 10.62
CA SER A 134 -9.00 16.05 10.52
C SER A 134 -9.39 14.74 9.82
N ALA A 135 -8.39 14.01 9.30
CA ALA A 135 -8.56 12.76 8.55
C ALA A 135 -9.45 12.88 7.28
N LYS A 136 -9.50 14.08 6.67
CA LYS A 136 -10.18 14.31 5.39
C LYS A 136 -9.47 13.67 4.20
N PHE A 137 -8.20 13.31 4.33
CA PHE A 137 -7.48 12.59 3.28
C PHE A 137 -7.46 11.11 3.63
N ASN A 138 -7.92 10.27 2.70
CA ASN A 138 -7.74 8.83 2.81
C ASN A 138 -6.30 8.51 2.39
N SER A 139 -5.54 7.96 3.31
CA SER A 139 -4.16 7.54 3.07
C SER A 139 -4.08 6.11 2.53
N GLY A 140 -5.20 5.37 2.45
CA GLY A 140 -5.22 4.00 1.95
C GLY A 140 -5.00 3.90 0.45
N VAL A 141 -5.15 5.01 -0.29
CA VAL A 141 -4.60 5.17 -1.63
C VAL A 141 -3.76 6.44 -1.66
N ILE A 142 -2.48 6.28 -1.97
CA ILE A 142 -1.54 7.39 -2.15
C ILE A 142 -0.81 7.15 -3.46
N ALA A 143 -0.82 8.13 -4.36
CA ALA A 143 -0.05 8.08 -5.59
C ALA A 143 1.07 9.13 -5.50
N VAL A 144 2.32 8.73 -5.74
CA VAL A 144 3.54 9.55 -5.62
C VAL A 144 4.60 9.20 -6.64
#